data_AF-A0A914Z7Z7-F1
#
_entry.id   AF-A0A914Z7Z7-F1
#
_cell.length_a   1.000
_cell.length_b   1.000
_cell.length_c   1.000
_cell.angle_alpha   90.00
_cell.angle_beta   90.00
_cell.angle_gamma   90.00
#
_symmetry.space_group_name_H-M   'P 1'
#
loop_
_entity.id
_entity.type
_entity.pdbx_description
1 polymer ?
#
loop_
_entity_poly.entity_id
_entity_poly.type
_entity_poly.pdbx_seq_one_letter_code
_entity_poly.pdbx_strand_id
1 'polypeptide(L)'
;MAVLTELLPVNLPTLVMSIETIESGHPLNGNYSKSNKLLHCTAKYDKGFMYGCRFPGYKIYELINEMNSKKESMLKYIQSDFEFNGWLSKVAEKYHFSSPMYIEKISEFIDSNLNPLERIEKALRFEMSKIYFNETIEEFIFTYLSDELELLRRRKSAMSSILSAPAFQKRPYIKYPFKKDS
;
A
#
# COMPACT_ATOMS: atom_id res chain seq x y z
N MET A 1 -16.22 -7.46 -13.04
CA MET A 1 -14.84 -7.64 -12.52
C MET A 1 -13.88 -7.94 -13.67
N ALA A 2 -13.77 -6.98 -14.60
CA ALA A 2 -12.92 -7.03 -15.80
C ALA A 2 -11.78 -5.97 -15.74
N VAL A 3 -11.78 -5.14 -14.71
CA VAL A 3 -11.05 -3.86 -14.65
C VAL A 3 -9.53 -4.04 -14.61
N LEU A 4 -9.02 -5.19 -14.14
CA LEU A 4 -7.56 -5.42 -14.01
C LEU A 4 -6.98 -6.52 -14.88
N THR A 5 -7.83 -7.34 -15.50
CA THR A 5 -7.37 -8.23 -16.58
C THR A 5 -7.09 -7.45 -17.88
N GLU A 6 -7.47 -6.17 -17.95
CA GLU A 6 -7.37 -5.34 -19.17
C GLU A 6 -6.30 -4.24 -19.13
N LEU A 7 -5.58 -4.08 -18.02
CA LEU A 7 -4.45 -3.14 -17.97
C LEU A 7 -3.28 -3.70 -18.79
N LEU A 8 -3.35 -3.44 -20.10
CA LEU A 8 -2.39 -3.89 -21.10
C LEU A 8 -0.94 -3.77 -20.63
N PRO A 9 -0.48 -2.63 -20.07
CA PRO A 9 0.92 -2.50 -19.66
C PRO A 9 1.35 -3.48 -18.55
N VAL A 10 0.45 -3.90 -17.67
CA VAL A 10 0.76 -4.81 -16.56
C VAL A 10 0.87 -6.25 -17.03
N ASN A 11 0.07 -6.62 -18.04
CA ASN A 11 -0.01 -7.97 -18.57
C ASN A 11 1.01 -8.26 -19.68
N LEU A 12 1.62 -7.22 -20.27
CA LEU A 12 2.64 -7.36 -21.30
C LEU A 12 3.81 -8.26 -20.89
N PRO A 13 4.45 -8.09 -19.72
CA PRO A 13 5.53 -8.98 -19.30
C PRO A 13 5.11 -10.45 -19.20
N THR A 14 3.97 -10.72 -18.57
CA THR A 14 3.43 -12.08 -18.42
C THR A 14 3.12 -12.72 -19.77
N LEU A 15 2.56 -11.94 -20.70
CA LEU A 15 2.25 -12.41 -22.05
C LEU A 15 3.53 -12.80 -22.80
N VAL A 16 4.55 -11.94 -22.80
CA VAL A 16 5.81 -12.20 -23.50
C VAL A 16 6.53 -13.41 -22.91
N MET A 17 6.58 -13.52 -21.58
CA MET A 17 7.15 -14.70 -20.89
C MET A 17 6.36 -15.99 -21.23
N SER A 18 5.04 -15.91 -21.32
CA SER A 18 4.20 -17.06 -21.69
C SER A 18 4.47 -17.51 -23.13
N ILE A 19 4.67 -16.57 -24.06
CA ILE A 19 5.04 -16.87 -25.46
C ILE A 19 6.40 -17.57 -25.52
N GLU A 20 7.42 -17.05 -24.82
CA GLU A 20 8.76 -17.67 -24.78
C GLU A 20 8.71 -19.07 -24.14
N THR A 21 7.86 -19.26 -23.13
CA THR A 21 7.62 -20.57 -22.48
C THR A 21 7.07 -21.58 -23.48
N ILE A 22 6.05 -21.19 -24.27
CA ILE A 22 5.42 -22.05 -25.28
C ILE A 22 6.40 -22.37 -26.41
N GLU A 23 7.13 -21.37 -26.90
CA GLU A 23 8.09 -21.53 -28.00
C GLU A 23 9.26 -22.44 -27.61
N SER A 24 9.75 -22.30 -26.38
CA SER A 24 10.97 -22.96 -25.93
C SER A 24 10.72 -24.25 -25.13
N GLY A 25 9.46 -24.56 -24.78
CA GLY A 25 9.09 -25.71 -23.95
C GLY A 25 9.71 -25.70 -22.54
N HIS A 26 10.07 -24.52 -22.02
CA HIS A 26 10.71 -24.39 -20.70
C HIS A 26 9.68 -24.44 -19.57
N PRO A 27 10.08 -24.80 -18.34
CA PRO A 27 9.24 -24.61 -17.17
C PRO A 27 9.05 -23.11 -16.87
N LEU A 28 7.97 -22.76 -16.16
CA LEU A 28 7.59 -21.36 -15.83
C LEU A 28 8.62 -20.59 -14.97
N ASN A 29 9.59 -21.29 -14.39
CA ASN A 29 10.71 -20.72 -13.63
C ASN A 29 12.01 -20.67 -14.46
N GLY A 30 11.89 -20.72 -15.78
CA GLY A 30 13.01 -20.67 -16.71
C GLY A 30 13.66 -19.29 -16.85
N ASN A 31 14.81 -19.26 -17.53
CA ASN A 31 15.48 -18.01 -17.87
C ASN A 31 14.84 -17.38 -19.12
N TYR A 32 14.16 -16.24 -18.95
CA TYR A 32 13.45 -15.53 -20.01
C TYR A 32 14.34 -14.59 -20.82
N SER A 33 15.38 -15.12 -21.47
CA SER A 33 16.40 -14.30 -22.13
C SER A 33 15.84 -13.48 -23.31
N LYS A 34 14.86 -14.00 -24.06
CA LYS A 34 14.23 -13.27 -25.17
C LYS A 34 13.27 -12.21 -24.62
N SER A 35 12.43 -12.56 -23.64
CA SER A 35 11.49 -11.63 -23.01
C SER A 35 12.23 -10.47 -22.37
N ASN A 36 13.34 -10.74 -21.67
CA ASN A 36 14.13 -9.72 -21.00
C ASN A 36 14.73 -8.72 -21.99
N LYS A 37 15.16 -9.19 -23.17
CA LYS A 37 15.63 -8.32 -24.26
C LYS A 37 14.50 -7.45 -24.82
N LEU A 38 13.31 -8.03 -25.04
CA LEU A 38 12.15 -7.32 -25.60
C LEU A 38 11.58 -6.27 -24.66
N LEU A 39 11.46 -6.60 -23.37
CA LEU A 39 10.95 -5.70 -22.34
C LEU A 39 12.01 -4.68 -21.87
N HIS A 40 13.27 -4.90 -22.28
CA HIS A 40 14.47 -4.22 -21.79
C HIS A 40 14.61 -4.28 -20.27
N CYS A 41 14.07 -5.32 -19.64
CA CYS A 41 14.14 -5.53 -18.21
C CYS A 41 13.96 -7.00 -17.84
N THR A 42 14.53 -7.40 -16.71
CA THR A 42 14.29 -8.71 -16.09
C THR A 42 12.96 -8.69 -15.35
N ALA A 43 11.86 -8.90 -16.09
CA ALA A 43 10.54 -9.03 -15.50
C ALA A 43 10.54 -10.23 -14.55
N LYS A 44 10.13 -9.98 -13.31
CA LYS A 44 10.03 -11.03 -12.29
C LYS A 44 8.73 -11.79 -12.46
N TYR A 45 8.82 -13.13 -12.41
CA TYR A 45 7.65 -13.99 -12.31
C TYR A 45 7.15 -14.09 -10.86
N ASP A 46 8.02 -13.80 -9.89
CA ASP A 46 7.72 -13.75 -8.47
C ASP A 46 7.35 -12.34 -8.00
N LYS A 47 6.81 -12.26 -6.78
CA LYS A 47 6.47 -10.98 -6.16
C LYS A 47 7.73 -10.13 -6.00
N GLY A 48 7.69 -8.92 -6.53
CA GLY A 48 8.78 -7.98 -6.41
C GLY A 48 8.53 -6.73 -7.24
N PHE A 49 9.30 -5.69 -6.98
CA PHE A 49 9.31 -4.50 -7.82
C PHE A 49 10.63 -4.43 -8.57
N MET A 50 10.57 -3.87 -9.77
CA MET A 50 11.66 -3.82 -10.72
C MET A 50 11.61 -2.48 -11.45
N TYR A 51 12.76 -1.87 -11.71
CA TYR A 51 12.87 -0.60 -12.42
C TYR A 51 13.73 -0.77 -13.66
N GLY A 52 13.47 0.07 -14.68
CA GLY A 52 14.30 0.17 -15.87
C GLY A 52 13.74 -0.56 -17.09
N CYS A 53 12.49 -1.02 -17.03
CA CYS A 53 11.77 -1.48 -18.21
C CYS A 53 11.60 -0.35 -19.24
N ARG A 54 11.48 -0.69 -20.53
CA ARG A 54 11.34 0.32 -21.60
C ARG A 54 10.19 0.05 -22.58
N PHE A 55 9.31 -0.89 -22.27
CA PHE A 55 8.14 -1.17 -23.09
C PHE A 55 7.03 -0.11 -22.91
N PRO A 56 6.11 0.08 -23.86
CA PRO A 56 5.04 1.07 -23.72
C PRO A 56 4.19 0.85 -22.47
N GLY A 57 4.03 1.90 -21.65
CA GLY A 57 3.30 1.81 -20.38
C GLY A 57 4.09 1.16 -19.23
N TYR A 58 5.41 0.93 -19.40
CA TYR A 58 6.26 0.37 -18.35
C TYR A 58 6.15 1.12 -17.02
N LYS A 59 5.91 2.44 -17.05
CA LYS A 59 5.80 3.24 -15.83
C LYS A 59 4.61 2.83 -14.98
N ILE A 60 3.48 2.49 -15.60
CA ILE A 60 2.30 1.96 -14.92
C ILE A 60 2.62 0.60 -14.29
N TYR A 61 3.31 -0.28 -15.02
CA TYR A 61 3.77 -1.57 -14.50
C TYR A 61 4.69 -1.41 -13.27
N GLU A 62 5.70 -0.54 -13.35
CA GLU A 62 6.61 -0.27 -12.24
C GLU A 62 5.86 0.25 -11.00
N LEU A 63 4.96 1.23 -11.19
CA LEU A 63 4.18 1.83 -10.11
C LEU A 63 3.23 0.83 -9.44
N ILE A 64 2.59 -0.05 -10.21
CA ILE A 64 1.70 -1.09 -9.67
C ILE A 64 2.49 -2.14 -8.88
N ASN A 65 3.67 -2.53 -9.36
CA ASN A 65 4.53 -3.44 -8.60
C ASN A 65 5.07 -2.81 -7.32
N GLU A 66 5.44 -1.52 -7.37
CA GLU A 66 5.83 -0.75 -6.19
C GLU A 66 4.67 -0.69 -5.19
N MET A 67 3.46 -0.37 -5.66
CA MET A 67 2.22 -0.33 -4.87
C MET A 67 1.98 -1.66 -4.17
N ASN A 68 1.98 -2.77 -4.92
CA ASN A 68 1.72 -4.10 -4.37
C ASN A 68 2.78 -4.49 -3.32
N SER A 69 4.06 -4.24 -3.60
CA SER A 69 5.13 -4.52 -2.64
C SER A 69 4.99 -3.72 -1.34
N LYS A 70 4.59 -2.44 -1.43
CA LYS A 70 4.34 -1.60 -0.26
C LYS A 70 3.09 -2.02 0.50
N LYS A 71 2.00 -2.32 -0.18
CA LYS A 71 0.78 -2.84 0.43
C LYS A 71 1.05 -4.11 1.22
N GLU A 72 1.76 -5.07 0.62
CA GLU A 72 2.10 -6.33 1.30
C GLU A 72 2.97 -6.11 2.54
N SER A 73 4.00 -5.26 2.42
CA SER A 73 4.89 -4.93 3.54
C SER A 73 4.13 -4.26 4.69
N MET A 74 3.25 -3.31 4.35
CA MET A 74 2.42 -2.59 5.30
C MET A 74 1.40 -3.50 5.98
N LEU A 75 0.67 -4.32 5.22
CA LEU A 75 -0.32 -5.25 5.76
C LEU A 75 0.33 -6.28 6.69
N LYS A 76 1.51 -6.79 6.31
CA LYS A 76 2.29 -7.68 7.17
C LYS A 76 2.64 -7.01 8.50
N TYR A 77 3.10 -5.75 8.46
CA TYR A 77 3.41 -5.00 9.67
C TYR A 77 2.16 -4.80 10.54
N ILE A 78 1.06 -4.32 9.96
CA ILE A 78 -0.21 -4.10 10.66
C ILE A 78 -0.71 -5.40 11.31
N GLN A 79 -0.55 -6.55 10.65
CA GLN A 79 -0.96 -7.84 11.22
C GLN A 79 -0.01 -8.31 12.34
N SER A 80 1.29 -8.06 12.22
CA SER A 80 2.30 -8.54 13.19
C SER A 80 2.48 -7.65 14.41
N ASP A 81 2.17 -6.36 14.30
CA ASP A 81 2.46 -5.38 15.33
C ASP A 81 1.26 -5.19 16.29
N PHE A 82 1.38 -5.76 17.48
CA PHE A 82 0.39 -5.62 18.54
C PHE A 82 0.35 -4.20 19.13
N GLU A 83 1.46 -3.46 19.09
CA GLU A 83 1.53 -2.08 19.58
C GLU A 83 0.69 -1.16 18.70
N PHE A 84 0.81 -1.30 17.37
CA PHE A 84 0.01 -0.53 16.41
C PHE A 84 -1.50 -0.75 16.63
N ASN A 85 -1.91 -2.00 16.76
CA ASN A 85 -3.33 -2.34 16.94
C ASN A 85 -3.87 -2.04 18.35
N GLY A 86 -3.00 -2.06 19.36
CA GLY A 86 -3.38 -1.80 20.75
C GLY A 86 -3.52 -0.32 21.06
N TRP A 87 -2.46 0.45 20.80
CA TRP A 87 -2.37 1.88 21.13
C TRP A 87 -3.14 2.78 20.17
N LEU A 88 -3.42 2.29 18.95
CA LEU A 88 -4.39 2.88 18.04
C LEU A 88 -5.59 1.95 17.81
N SER A 89 -6.05 1.27 18.85
CA SER A 89 -7.29 0.48 18.75
C SER A 89 -8.52 1.36 18.46
N LYS A 90 -9.63 0.74 18.05
CA LYS A 90 -10.93 1.43 17.92
C LYS A 90 -11.37 2.12 19.23
N VAL A 91 -10.96 1.58 20.37
CA VAL A 91 -11.24 2.17 21.69
C VAL A 91 -10.40 3.43 21.89
N ALA A 92 -9.11 3.38 21.54
CA ALA A 92 -8.23 4.55 21.60
C ALA A 92 -8.73 5.68 20.69
N GLU A 93 -9.18 5.35 19.49
CA GLU A 93 -9.78 6.29 18.53
C GLU A 93 -11.09 6.90 19.05
N LYS A 94 -11.98 6.09 19.64
CA LYS A 94 -13.28 6.56 20.15
C LYS A 94 -13.18 7.41 21.42
N TYR A 95 -12.27 7.06 22.32
CA TYR A 95 -12.17 7.68 23.65
C TYR A 95 -10.96 8.60 23.81
N HIS A 96 -10.23 8.86 22.71
CA HIS A 96 -9.01 9.68 22.70
C HIS A 96 -8.02 9.33 23.82
N PHE A 97 -7.89 8.02 24.08
CA PHE A 97 -7.04 7.46 25.13
C PHE A 97 -5.90 6.67 24.47
N SER A 98 -4.67 7.13 24.63
CA SER A 98 -3.47 6.37 24.27
C SER A 98 -2.24 6.99 24.94
N SER A 99 -1.08 6.34 24.82
CA SER A 99 0.19 6.81 25.40
C SER A 99 0.96 7.68 24.40
N PRO A 100 1.36 8.91 24.75
CA PRO A 100 1.99 9.86 23.81
C PRO A 100 3.23 9.30 23.11
N MET A 101 4.11 8.65 23.88
CA MET A 101 5.36 8.05 23.37
C MET A 101 5.09 6.97 22.30
N TYR A 102 4.03 6.16 22.48
CA TYR A 102 3.67 5.15 21.48
C TYR A 102 2.98 5.76 20.26
N ILE A 103 2.20 6.83 20.45
CA ILE A 103 1.61 7.56 19.33
C ILE A 103 2.69 8.18 18.46
N GLU A 104 3.71 8.81 19.05
CA GLU A 104 4.85 9.36 18.30
C GLU A 104 5.58 8.28 17.50
N LYS A 105 5.87 7.12 18.11
CA LYS A 105 6.48 5.99 17.38
C LYS A 105 5.63 5.50 16.21
N ILE A 106 4.31 5.41 16.39
CA ILE A 106 3.39 5.00 15.32
C ILE A 106 3.32 6.07 14.22
N SER A 107 3.61 7.33 14.52
CA SER A 107 3.47 8.43 13.55
C SER A 107 4.47 8.30 12.40
N GLU A 108 5.71 7.96 12.74
CA GLU A 108 6.76 7.69 11.76
C GLU A 108 6.40 6.50 10.86
N PHE A 109 5.78 5.46 11.42
CA PHE A 109 5.30 4.32 10.65
C PHE A 109 4.18 4.73 9.68
N ILE A 110 3.20 5.50 10.13
CA ILE A 110 2.10 5.94 9.26
C ILE A 110 2.63 6.84 8.16
N ASP A 111 3.47 7.82 8.47
CA ASP A 111 4.00 8.75 7.48
C ASP A 111 4.94 8.06 6.48
N SER A 112 5.75 7.11 6.93
CA SER A 112 6.63 6.33 6.05
C SER A 112 5.89 5.41 5.09
N ASN A 113 4.63 5.06 5.34
CA ASN A 113 3.80 4.27 4.43
C ASN A 113 2.78 5.12 3.65
N LEU A 114 2.20 6.15 4.26
CA LEU A 114 1.20 7.02 3.63
C LEU A 114 1.83 7.86 2.53
N ASN A 115 2.96 8.52 2.80
CA ASN A 115 3.57 9.43 1.83
C ASN A 115 3.96 8.72 0.51
N PRO A 116 4.58 7.51 0.53
CA PRO A 116 4.84 6.77 -0.70
C PRO A 116 3.56 6.33 -1.43
N LEU A 117 2.53 5.88 -0.71
CA LEU A 117 1.28 5.44 -1.35
C LEU A 117 0.55 6.62 -2.01
N GLU A 118 0.51 7.81 -1.40
CA GLU A 118 -0.06 9.01 -2.01
C GLU A 118 0.75 9.50 -3.21
N ARG A 119 2.08 9.36 -3.17
CA ARG A 119 2.95 9.63 -4.33
C ARG A 119 2.64 8.69 -5.47
N ILE A 120 2.49 7.40 -5.17
CA ILE A 120 2.16 6.36 -6.16
C ILE A 120 0.77 6.61 -6.74
N GLU A 121 -0.23 6.95 -5.92
CA GLU A 121 -1.58 7.31 -6.37
C GLU A 121 -1.53 8.43 -7.41
N LYS A 122 -0.85 9.55 -7.10
CA LYS A 122 -0.71 10.69 -8.00
C LYS A 122 0.02 10.31 -9.29
N ALA A 123 1.09 9.53 -9.19
CA ALA A 123 1.86 9.09 -10.34
C ALA A 123 1.05 8.11 -11.22
N LEU A 124 0.29 7.20 -10.64
CA LEU A 124 -0.60 6.29 -11.36
C LEU A 124 -1.68 7.04 -12.11
N ARG A 125 -2.35 7.99 -11.45
CA ARG A 125 -3.35 8.85 -12.09
C ARG A 125 -2.77 9.60 -13.29
N PHE A 126 -1.56 10.13 -13.17
CA PHE A 126 -0.87 10.83 -14.26
C PHE A 126 -0.44 9.91 -15.42
N GLU A 127 0.09 8.72 -15.12
CA GLU A 127 0.55 7.81 -16.17
C GLU A 127 -0.62 7.09 -16.85
N MET A 128 -1.66 6.72 -16.10
CA MET A 128 -2.84 6.07 -16.63
C MET A 128 -3.69 7.02 -17.48
N SER A 129 -3.73 8.32 -17.18
CA SER A 129 -4.49 9.31 -17.99
C SER A 129 -3.97 9.49 -19.41
N LYS A 130 -2.76 8.99 -19.70
CA LYS A 130 -2.19 8.95 -21.05
C LYS A 130 -2.80 7.85 -21.93
N ILE A 131 -3.47 6.87 -21.34
CA ILE A 131 -3.92 5.63 -22.02
C ILE A 131 -5.40 5.33 -21.73
N TYR A 132 -5.90 5.65 -20.54
CA TYR A 132 -7.22 5.28 -20.04
C TYR A 132 -8.08 6.50 -19.75
N PHE A 133 -9.40 6.31 -19.83
CA PHE A 133 -10.38 7.31 -19.42
C PHE A 133 -10.39 7.48 -17.89
N ASN A 134 -10.83 8.65 -17.44
CA ASN A 134 -10.78 9.02 -16.03
C ASN A 134 -11.62 8.09 -15.15
N GLU A 135 -12.75 7.60 -15.65
CA GLU A 135 -13.63 6.67 -14.97
C GLU A 135 -12.92 5.35 -14.62
N THR A 136 -12.13 4.83 -15.56
CA THR A 136 -11.31 3.62 -15.35
C THR A 136 -10.21 3.86 -14.31
N ILE A 137 -9.63 5.06 -14.30
CA ILE A 137 -8.61 5.44 -13.32
C ILE A 137 -9.24 5.51 -11.93
N GLU A 138 -10.38 6.17 -11.78
CA GLU A 138 -11.09 6.23 -10.49
C GLU A 138 -11.49 4.84 -10.01
N GLU A 139 -12.04 4.00 -10.88
CA GLU A 139 -12.41 2.62 -10.53
C GLU A 139 -11.20 1.81 -10.07
N PHE A 140 -10.06 1.95 -10.76
CA PHE A 140 -8.82 1.28 -10.38
C PHE A 140 -8.32 1.75 -9.01
N ILE A 141 -8.20 3.07 -8.79
CA ILE A 141 -7.71 3.61 -7.52
C ILE A 141 -8.66 3.22 -6.38
N PHE A 142 -9.97 3.32 -6.62
CA PHE A 142 -11.00 2.92 -5.66
C PHE A 142 -10.86 1.45 -5.26
N THR A 143 -10.69 0.56 -6.23
CA THR A 143 -10.66 -0.88 -5.98
C THR A 143 -9.35 -1.35 -5.35
N TYR A 144 -8.20 -0.72 -5.68
CA TYR A 144 -6.87 -1.26 -5.34
C TYR A 144 -6.07 -0.44 -4.35
N LEU A 145 -6.48 0.78 -4.01
CA LEU A 145 -5.66 1.66 -3.18
C LEU A 145 -6.44 2.45 -2.12
N SER A 146 -7.74 2.70 -2.34
CA SER A 146 -8.54 3.52 -1.42
C SER A 146 -8.59 2.96 0.00
N ASP A 147 -8.80 1.65 0.19
CA ASP A 147 -8.90 1.05 1.54
C ASP A 147 -7.64 1.32 2.39
N GLU A 148 -6.46 1.15 1.81
CA GLU A 148 -5.20 1.38 2.51
C GLU A 148 -4.95 2.87 2.80
N LEU A 149 -5.24 3.73 1.83
CA LEU A 149 -5.11 5.18 2.00
C LEU A 149 -6.08 5.71 3.05
N GLU A 150 -7.34 5.30 3.01
CA GLU A 150 -8.36 5.68 3.98
C GLU A 150 -8.00 5.20 5.38
N LEU A 151 -7.52 3.95 5.50
CA LEU A 151 -7.04 3.42 6.78
C LEU A 151 -5.93 4.31 7.35
N LEU A 152 -4.86 4.56 6.59
CA LEU A 152 -3.73 5.35 7.06
C LEU A 152 -4.12 6.82 7.35
N ARG A 153 -4.93 7.44 6.50
CA ARG A 153 -5.44 8.81 6.71
C ARG A 153 -6.30 8.91 7.96
N ARG A 154 -7.23 7.96 8.17
CA ARG A 154 -8.05 7.91 9.39
C ARG A 154 -7.20 7.79 10.64
N ARG A 155 -6.21 6.89 10.63
CA ARG A 155 -5.29 6.68 11.76
C ARG A 155 -4.44 7.92 12.04
N LYS A 156 -3.91 8.56 10.99
CA LYS A 156 -3.18 9.84 11.10
C LYS A 156 -4.05 10.94 11.73
N SER A 157 -5.30 11.05 11.29
CA SER A 157 -6.25 12.02 11.86
C SER A 157 -6.53 11.74 13.34
N ALA A 158 -6.77 10.48 13.71
CA ALA A 158 -7.00 10.08 15.09
C ALA A 158 -5.81 10.43 15.99
N MET A 159 -4.59 10.22 15.49
CA MET A 159 -3.36 10.57 16.20
C MET A 159 -3.22 12.06 16.43
N SER A 160 -3.44 12.86 15.39
CA SER A 160 -3.44 14.32 15.51
C SER A 160 -4.44 14.79 16.56
N SER A 161 -5.65 14.22 16.58
CA SER A 161 -6.66 14.54 17.58
C SER A 161 -6.21 14.19 19.00
N ILE A 162 -5.62 13.00 19.21
CA ILE A 162 -5.15 12.57 20.54
C ILE A 162 -3.98 13.44 21.04
N LEU A 163 -3.00 13.75 20.17
CA LEU A 163 -1.85 14.57 20.53
C LEU A 163 -2.21 16.04 20.78
N SER A 164 -3.25 16.55 20.11
CA SER A 164 -3.73 17.92 20.30
C SER A 164 -4.57 18.12 21.57
N ALA A 165 -4.94 17.04 22.27
CA ALA A 165 -5.77 17.12 23.46
C ALA A 165 -5.00 17.77 24.62
N PRO A 166 -5.60 18.71 25.38
CA PRO A 166 -4.93 19.42 26.46
C PRO A 166 -4.54 18.49 27.64
N ALA A 167 -5.24 17.35 27.77
CA ALA A 167 -4.91 16.31 28.71
C ALA A 167 -5.30 14.94 28.13
N PHE A 168 -4.44 13.95 28.29
CA PHE A 168 -4.72 12.58 27.86
C PHE A 168 -5.82 11.97 28.72
N GLN A 169 -6.86 11.45 28.07
CA GLN A 169 -7.99 10.85 28.77
C GLN A 169 -7.56 9.54 29.42
N LYS A 170 -8.16 9.24 30.58
CA LYS A 170 -7.99 7.96 31.26
C LYS A 170 -8.65 6.84 30.46
N ARG A 171 -8.20 5.60 30.67
CA ARG A 171 -8.76 4.44 29.97
C ARG A 171 -10.24 4.29 30.32
N PRO A 172 -11.14 4.25 29.31
CA PRO A 172 -12.54 4.04 29.57
C PRO A 172 -12.76 2.67 30.24
N TYR A 173 -13.82 2.56 31.05
CA TYR A 173 -14.26 1.35 31.75
C TYR A 173 -13.41 0.88 32.94
N ILE A 174 -12.31 1.55 33.28
CA ILE A 174 -11.59 1.30 34.54
C ILE A 174 -12.20 2.16 35.65
N LYS A 175 -12.68 1.52 36.72
CA LYS A 175 -13.00 2.21 37.97
C LYS A 175 -11.70 2.49 38.70
N TYR A 176 -11.21 3.73 38.60
CA TYR A 176 -10.05 4.16 39.37
C TYR A 176 -10.45 4.24 40.85
N PRO A 177 -9.65 3.68 41.78
CA PRO A 177 -9.94 3.82 43.21
C PRO A 177 -10.02 5.30 43.56
N PHE A 178 -11.03 5.68 44.34
CA PHE A 178 -11.24 7.04 44.81
C PHE A 178 -9.97 7.55 45.51
N LYS A 179 -9.52 8.75 45.15
CA LYS A 179 -8.58 9.48 46.01
C LYS A 179 -9.29 9.69 47.35
N LYS A 180 -8.70 9.22 48.44
CA LYS A 180 -9.03 9.75 49.77
C LYS A 180 -8.56 11.19 49.75
N ASP A 181 -9.51 12.12 49.70
CA ASP A 181 -9.24 13.51 50.02
C ASP A 181 -8.63 13.54 51.43
N SER A 182 -7.43 14.11 51.52
CA SER A 182 -6.71 14.37 52.77
C SER A 182 -6.93 15.82 53.16
#